data_AF-A0A2G3L9P7-F1
#
_entry.id   AF-A0A2G3L9P7-F1
#
_cell.length_a   1.000
_cell.length_b   1.000
_cell.length_c   1.000
_cell.angle_alpha   90.00
_cell.angle_beta   90.00
_cell.angle_gamma   90.00
#
_symmetry.space_group_name_H-M   'P 1'
#
loop_
_entity.id
_entity.type
_entity.pdbx_description
1 polymer ?
#
loop_
_entity_poly.entity_id
_entity_poly.type
_entity_poly.pdbx_seq_one_letter_code
_entity_poly.pdbx_strand_id
1 'polypeptide(L)'
;MGDVLEETFNVEFVAAGTNIEQVEGQKLIDRMSSAFAAYDAILVCEDCNNVDTAAKKLLGVPREFSFSIGQIRGFIQVRDHQPHTVNQSKAQLAWEAAKPAFVLRMRIIKAVAKAAATDTHWFEPYPRKFEPIPVYGHGDRRLSRISTWFNSDVLIDALGMQTRVSKANVSRWRDGTHKRGKPVPANYLALLKSVEYKADNWDSLPDDWACPICRRSKSQIVYVGDQGQVRFNVATTGRAWHETPKICGHCSKVQMALKSEVKSHLGDFRDSYSFVSPNELAGIILPIPHADHQVRPAEAERLLSKILTNYRPDE
;
A
#
# COMPACT_ATOMS: atom_id res chain seq x y z
N MET A 1 3.28 -6.25 10.49
CA MET A 1 2.77 -7.06 11.63
C MET A 1 1.53 -6.43 12.27
N GLY A 2 1.43 -5.09 12.29
CA GLY A 2 0.20 -4.36 12.61
C GLY A 2 -0.98 -4.62 11.66
N ASP A 3 -0.65 -5.10 10.47
CA ASP A 3 -1.53 -5.45 9.37
C ASP A 3 -2.59 -6.50 9.75
N VAL A 4 -2.28 -7.42 10.69
CA VAL A 4 -3.20 -8.51 11.07
C VAL A 4 -4.39 -7.98 11.86
N LEU A 5 -4.16 -7.00 12.74
CA LEU A 5 -5.23 -6.38 13.53
C LEU A 5 -6.16 -5.57 12.61
N GLU A 6 -5.60 -4.79 11.68
CA GLU A 6 -6.37 -4.04 10.68
C GLU A 6 -7.16 -4.97 9.75
N GLU A 7 -6.54 -6.05 9.25
CA GLU A 7 -7.22 -7.06 8.43
C GLU A 7 -8.37 -7.72 9.20
N THR A 8 -8.17 -8.05 10.48
CA THR A 8 -9.22 -8.63 11.33
C THR A 8 -10.35 -7.63 11.60
N PHE A 9 -10.03 -6.35 11.84
CA PHE A 9 -11.03 -5.30 11.99
C PHE A 9 -11.92 -5.16 10.76
N ASN A 10 -11.33 -5.12 9.56
CA ASN A 10 -12.09 -5.04 8.31
C ASN A 10 -13.04 -6.24 8.15
N VAL A 11 -12.58 -7.46 8.49
CA VAL A 11 -13.41 -8.67 8.44
C VAL A 11 -14.57 -8.60 9.44
N GLU A 12 -14.31 -8.22 10.69
CA GLU A 12 -15.34 -8.13 11.72
C GLU A 12 -16.34 -6.99 11.45
N PHE A 13 -15.90 -5.86 10.89
CA PHE A 13 -16.78 -4.75 10.47
C PHE A 13 -17.74 -5.19 9.36
N VAL A 14 -17.24 -5.90 8.35
CA VAL A 14 -18.08 -6.45 7.28
C VAL A 14 -19.05 -7.48 7.84
N ALA A 15 -18.58 -8.36 8.74
CA ALA A 15 -19.43 -9.37 9.38
C ALA A 15 -20.51 -8.77 10.28
N ALA A 16 -20.23 -7.65 10.95
CA ALA A 16 -21.21 -6.93 11.76
C ALA A 16 -22.33 -6.29 10.92
N GLY A 17 -22.08 -6.00 9.64
CA GLY A 17 -23.08 -5.42 8.73
C GLY A 17 -23.55 -4.02 9.13
N THR A 18 -22.82 -3.34 10.02
CA THR A 18 -23.14 -1.97 10.44
C THR A 18 -22.93 -0.99 9.29
N ASN A 19 -23.81 0.01 9.20
CA ASN A 19 -23.68 1.16 8.30
C ASN A 19 -23.24 2.43 9.05
N ILE A 20 -22.79 2.26 10.30
CA ILE A 20 -22.30 3.35 11.14
C ILE A 20 -20.77 3.35 11.08
N GLU A 21 -20.20 4.53 10.84
CA GLU A 21 -18.75 4.76 10.80
C GLU A 21 -18.15 4.52 12.19
N GLN A 22 -17.04 3.81 12.26
CA GLN A 22 -16.36 3.42 13.50
C GLN A 22 -15.02 4.14 13.61
N VAL A 23 -15.06 5.47 13.66
CA VAL A 23 -13.86 6.32 13.67
C VAL A 23 -13.01 6.10 14.92
N GLU A 24 -13.65 6.01 16.09
CA GLU A 24 -12.95 5.75 17.36
C GLU A 24 -12.40 4.32 17.41
N GLY A 25 -13.16 3.35 16.90
CA GLY A 25 -12.72 1.98 16.70
C GLY A 25 -11.46 1.91 15.84
N GLN A 26 -11.43 2.62 14.72
CA GLN A 26 -10.24 2.69 13.88
C GLN A 26 -9.03 3.30 14.62
N LYS A 27 -9.23 4.38 15.39
CA LYS A 27 -8.15 4.99 16.19
C LYS A 27 -7.60 4.03 17.25
N LEU A 28 -8.45 3.19 17.85
CA LEU A 28 -8.02 2.13 18.75
C LEU A 28 -7.13 1.10 18.02
N ILE A 29 -7.53 0.69 16.81
CA ILE A 29 -6.76 -0.23 15.98
C ILE A 29 -5.37 0.34 15.68
N ASP A 30 -5.30 1.60 15.21
CA ASP A 30 -4.05 2.29 14.90
C ASP A 30 -3.13 2.37 16.13
N ARG A 31 -3.71 2.66 17.31
CA ARG A 31 -2.98 2.72 18.58
C ARG A 31 -2.44 1.37 19.04
N MET A 32 -3.22 0.30 18.93
CA MET A 32 -2.87 -1.02 19.47
C MET A 32 -2.06 -1.89 18.50
N SER A 33 -1.99 -1.50 17.23
CA SER A 33 -1.38 -2.27 16.14
C SER A 33 0.02 -2.81 16.48
N SER A 34 0.89 -1.97 17.05
CA SER A 34 2.27 -2.35 17.42
C SER A 34 2.33 -3.25 18.66
N ALA A 35 1.40 -3.12 19.61
CA ALA A 35 1.37 -3.90 20.85
C ALA A 35 1.12 -5.39 20.61
N PHE A 36 0.59 -5.76 19.44
CA PHE A 36 0.39 -7.15 19.05
C PHE A 36 1.56 -7.73 18.23
N ALA A 37 2.66 -7.03 18.02
CA ALA A 37 3.84 -7.65 17.43
C ALA A 37 4.35 -8.78 18.34
N ALA A 38 4.75 -9.93 17.77
CA ALA A 38 5.31 -11.02 18.58
C ALA A 38 6.72 -10.70 19.09
N TYR A 39 7.49 -9.94 18.31
CA TYR A 39 8.90 -9.65 18.54
C TYR A 39 9.22 -8.23 18.06
N ASP A 40 10.28 -7.65 18.62
CA ASP A 40 10.81 -6.36 18.19
C ASP A 40 11.37 -6.43 16.76
N ALA A 41 11.30 -5.29 16.05
CA ALA A 41 11.88 -5.16 14.73
C ALA A 41 13.41 -5.15 14.81
N ILE A 42 14.06 -6.10 14.15
CA ILE A 42 15.52 -6.21 14.11
C ILE A 42 16.00 -6.49 12.68
N LEU A 43 17.23 -6.07 12.38
CA LEU A 43 17.87 -6.31 11.09
C LEU A 43 18.36 -7.76 11.00
N VAL A 44 18.01 -8.44 9.90
CA VAL A 44 18.45 -9.81 9.59
C VAL A 44 18.95 -9.89 8.14
N CYS A 45 19.84 -10.84 7.86
CA CYS A 45 20.26 -11.12 6.49
C CYS A 45 19.14 -11.81 5.69
N GLU A 46 19.25 -11.77 4.36
CA GLU A 46 18.28 -12.36 3.44
C GLU A 46 18.11 -13.86 3.67
N ASP A 47 19.19 -14.61 3.90
CA ASP A 47 19.12 -16.06 4.10
C ASP A 47 18.36 -16.44 5.39
N CYS A 48 18.55 -15.70 6.48
CA CYS A 48 17.78 -15.90 7.72
C CYS A 48 16.29 -15.57 7.53
N ASN A 49 15.97 -14.52 6.77
CA ASN A 49 14.58 -14.18 6.44
C ASN A 49 13.92 -15.25 5.54
N ASN A 50 14.69 -15.82 4.61
CA ASN A 50 14.24 -16.91 3.74
C ASN A 50 13.96 -18.19 4.53
N VAL A 51 14.71 -18.46 5.59
CA VAL A 51 14.50 -19.61 6.48
C VAL A 51 13.16 -19.57 7.21
N ASP A 52 12.71 -18.40 7.70
CA ASP A 52 11.35 -18.26 8.27
C ASP A 52 10.29 -18.62 7.22
N THR A 53 10.40 -18.06 6.02
CA THR A 53 9.46 -18.32 4.92
C THR A 53 9.44 -19.81 4.52
N ALA A 54 10.62 -20.43 4.39
CA ALA A 54 10.76 -21.84 4.05
C ALA A 54 10.18 -22.75 5.15
N ALA A 55 10.47 -22.47 6.42
CA ALA A 55 9.95 -23.24 7.55
C ALA A 55 8.42 -23.16 7.60
N LYS A 56 7.84 -21.97 7.44
CA LYS A 56 6.38 -21.82 7.44
C LYS A 56 5.71 -22.62 6.34
N LYS A 57 6.28 -22.60 5.14
CA LYS A 57 5.79 -23.36 3.99
C LYS A 57 5.89 -24.87 4.19
N LEU A 58 7.01 -25.35 4.75
CA LEU A 58 7.23 -26.78 5.02
C LEU A 58 6.25 -27.34 6.06
N LEU A 59 5.92 -26.54 7.08
CA LEU A 59 5.06 -26.96 8.18
C LEU A 59 3.57 -26.64 7.99
N GLY A 60 3.22 -25.84 6.97
CA GLY A 60 1.83 -25.43 6.71
C GLY A 60 1.24 -24.55 7.81
N VAL A 61 2.08 -23.75 8.50
CA VAL A 61 1.61 -22.87 9.58
C VAL A 61 0.90 -21.61 9.03
N PRO A 62 0.06 -20.94 9.84
CA PRO A 62 -0.66 -19.74 9.40
C PRO A 62 0.26 -18.60 8.93
N ARG A 63 -0.23 -17.78 8.00
CA ARG A 63 0.53 -16.67 7.39
C ARG A 63 0.94 -15.61 8.42
N GLU A 64 0.11 -15.43 9.44
CA GLU A 64 0.23 -14.42 10.50
C GLU A 64 1.31 -14.78 11.53
N PHE A 65 1.78 -16.03 11.51
CA PHE A 65 2.86 -16.51 12.36
C PHE A 65 4.24 -16.22 11.73
N SER A 66 5.22 -15.97 12.58
CA SER A 66 6.64 -15.87 12.21
C SER A 66 7.47 -16.39 13.39
N PHE A 67 8.57 -17.07 13.09
CA PHE A 67 9.48 -17.54 14.11
C PHE A 67 10.37 -16.40 14.62
N SER A 68 10.62 -16.37 15.92
CA SER A 68 11.61 -15.47 16.51
C SER A 68 13.01 -15.82 16.02
N ILE A 69 13.95 -14.87 16.11
CA ILE A 69 15.35 -15.16 15.79
C ILE A 69 15.95 -16.24 16.71
N GLY A 70 15.54 -16.27 17.98
CA GLY A 70 15.92 -17.33 18.89
C GLY A 70 15.44 -18.71 18.43
N GLN A 71 14.22 -18.78 17.88
CA GLN A 71 13.67 -20.02 17.32
C GLN A 71 14.37 -20.40 16.01
N ILE A 72 14.56 -19.46 15.08
CA ILE A 72 15.27 -19.67 13.81
C ILE A 72 16.66 -20.22 14.07
N ARG A 73 17.42 -19.63 15.01
CA ARG A 73 18.74 -20.12 15.42
C ARG A 73 18.71 -21.60 15.87
N GLY A 74 17.61 -22.06 16.44
CA GLY A 74 17.45 -23.43 16.89
C GLY A 74 17.32 -24.47 15.77
N PHE A 75 16.73 -24.10 14.63
CA PHE A 75 16.45 -25.03 13.53
C PHE A 75 17.16 -24.72 12.21
N ILE A 76 17.86 -23.59 12.11
CA ILE A 76 18.64 -23.24 10.93
C ILE A 76 19.84 -24.16 10.76
N GLN A 77 20.16 -24.49 9.50
CA GLN A 77 21.35 -25.22 9.11
C GLN A 77 22.18 -24.33 8.18
N VAL A 78 23.34 -23.92 8.67
CA VAL A 78 24.28 -23.04 7.95
C VAL A 78 25.36 -23.89 7.29
N ARG A 79 25.71 -23.56 6.05
CA ARG A 79 26.81 -24.15 5.29
C ARG A 79 27.55 -23.05 4.53
N ASP A 80 28.84 -23.26 4.32
CA ASP A 80 29.68 -22.29 3.61
C ASP A 80 29.18 -22.10 2.17
N HIS A 81 29.03 -20.83 1.77
CA HIS A 81 28.63 -20.41 0.43
C HIS A 81 27.30 -21.03 -0.08
N GLN A 82 26.40 -21.42 0.82
CA GLN A 82 25.10 -21.98 0.47
C GLN A 82 23.96 -21.29 1.22
N PRO A 83 22.76 -21.18 0.60
CA PRO A 83 21.57 -20.71 1.30
C PRO A 83 21.28 -21.56 2.53
N HIS A 84 20.78 -20.92 3.59
CA HIS A 84 20.44 -21.61 4.82
C HIS A 84 19.28 -22.60 4.62
N THR A 85 19.41 -23.80 5.19
CA THR A 85 18.36 -24.82 5.13
C THR A 85 17.65 -24.97 6.47
N VAL A 86 16.45 -25.57 6.44
CA VAL A 86 15.59 -25.75 7.62
C VAL A 86 15.71 -27.19 8.12
N ASN A 87 16.03 -27.37 9.41
CA ASN A 87 15.81 -28.65 10.09
C ASN A 87 14.31 -28.78 10.44
N GLN A 88 13.58 -29.56 9.64
CA GLN A 88 12.12 -29.69 9.76
C GLN A 88 11.67 -30.17 11.14
N SER A 89 12.34 -31.18 11.72
CA SER A 89 11.96 -31.72 13.03
C SER A 89 12.10 -30.68 14.14
N LYS A 90 13.19 -29.90 14.14
CA LYS A 90 13.39 -28.82 15.12
C LYS A 90 12.43 -27.65 14.89
N ALA A 91 12.12 -27.32 13.64
CA ALA A 91 11.14 -26.30 13.31
C ALA A 91 9.73 -26.70 13.79
N GLN A 92 9.34 -27.97 13.64
CA GLN A 92 8.07 -28.50 14.16
C GLN A 92 7.99 -28.36 15.69
N LEU A 93 9.06 -28.72 16.41
CA LEU A 93 9.10 -28.56 17.86
C LEU A 93 8.98 -27.09 18.28
N ALA A 94 9.68 -26.19 17.58
CA ALA A 94 9.58 -24.75 17.82
C ALA A 94 8.15 -24.21 17.58
N TRP A 95 7.48 -24.71 16.54
CA TRP A 95 6.09 -24.35 16.24
C TRP A 95 5.13 -24.84 17.33
N GLU A 96 5.18 -26.13 17.70
CA GLU A 96 4.27 -26.67 18.72
C GLU A 96 4.46 -25.97 20.07
N ALA A 97 5.69 -25.57 20.42
CA ALA A 97 5.96 -24.76 21.60
C ALA A 97 5.37 -23.33 21.51
N ALA A 98 5.39 -22.70 20.33
CA ALA A 98 4.91 -21.33 20.12
C ALA A 98 3.39 -21.24 19.91
N LYS A 99 2.77 -22.32 19.43
CA LYS A 99 1.37 -22.40 19.03
C LYS A 99 0.37 -21.94 20.11
N PRO A 100 0.49 -22.30 21.40
CA PRO A 100 -0.44 -21.82 22.42
C PRO A 100 -0.46 -20.28 22.55
N ALA A 101 0.73 -19.67 22.55
CA ALA A 101 0.86 -18.21 22.64
C ALA A 101 0.32 -17.52 21.38
N PHE A 102 0.58 -18.09 20.19
CA PHE A 102 0.02 -17.60 18.93
C PHE A 102 -1.52 -17.63 18.93
N VAL A 103 -2.12 -18.77 19.32
CA VAL A 103 -3.59 -18.92 19.38
C VAL A 103 -4.20 -17.92 20.37
N LEU A 104 -3.58 -17.72 21.53
CA LEU A 104 -4.04 -16.72 22.50
C LEU A 104 -3.96 -15.30 21.93
N ARG A 105 -2.84 -14.92 21.31
CA ARG A 105 -2.68 -13.62 20.66
C ARG A 105 -3.75 -13.39 19.60
N MET A 106 -4.01 -14.37 18.73
CA MET A 106 -5.04 -14.26 17.69
C MET A 106 -6.45 -14.12 18.28
N ARG A 107 -6.74 -14.78 19.41
CA ARG A 107 -8.03 -14.62 20.12
C ARG A 107 -8.19 -13.18 20.64
N ILE A 108 -7.14 -12.60 21.21
CA ILE A 108 -7.17 -11.22 21.71
C ILE A 108 -7.32 -10.23 20.55
N ILE A 109 -6.55 -10.40 19.46
CA ILE A 109 -6.68 -9.60 18.23
C ILE A 109 -8.12 -9.60 17.74
N LYS A 110 -8.74 -10.78 17.64
CA LYS A 110 -10.14 -10.91 17.21
C LYS A 110 -11.11 -10.20 18.16
N ALA A 111 -10.91 -10.32 19.47
CA ALA A 111 -11.77 -9.66 20.45
C ALA A 111 -11.68 -8.12 20.36
N VAL A 112 -10.45 -7.58 20.22
CA VAL A 112 -10.23 -6.13 20.05
C VAL A 112 -10.81 -5.65 18.73
N ALA A 113 -10.54 -6.35 17.63
CA ALA A 113 -11.07 -6.02 16.31
C ALA A 113 -12.60 -6.00 16.29
N LYS A 114 -13.24 -7.00 16.90
CA LYS A 114 -14.70 -7.06 17.03
C LYS A 114 -15.23 -5.90 17.85
N ALA A 115 -14.65 -5.62 19.02
CA ALA A 115 -15.08 -4.51 19.86
C ALA A 115 -14.94 -3.15 19.15
N ALA A 116 -13.86 -2.96 18.40
CA ALA A 116 -13.65 -1.79 17.57
C ALA A 116 -14.67 -1.68 16.42
N ALA A 117 -15.07 -2.80 15.82
CA ALA A 117 -16.00 -2.84 14.70
C ALA A 117 -17.48 -2.63 15.10
N THR A 118 -17.84 -2.91 16.35
CA THR A 118 -19.22 -2.84 16.85
C THR A 118 -19.48 -1.72 17.85
N ASP A 119 -18.57 -0.74 17.96
CA ASP A 119 -18.66 0.36 18.92
C ASP A 119 -18.76 -0.08 20.39
N THR A 120 -18.23 -1.27 20.72
CA THR A 120 -18.22 -1.79 22.11
C THR A 120 -16.82 -1.73 22.72
N HIS A 121 -16.03 -0.74 22.30
CA HIS A 121 -14.67 -0.55 22.76
C HIS A 121 -14.57 0.44 23.92
N TRP A 122 -13.43 0.47 24.60
CA TRP A 122 -13.17 1.35 25.75
C TRP A 122 -12.30 2.57 25.39
N PHE A 123 -11.97 2.76 24.11
CA PHE A 123 -11.14 3.87 23.68
C PHE A 123 -11.95 5.16 23.66
N GLU A 124 -11.48 6.17 24.40
CA GLU A 124 -12.04 7.50 24.38
C GLU A 124 -10.96 8.47 23.88
N PRO A 125 -11.09 9.03 22.67
CA PRO A 125 -10.14 10.01 22.17
C PRO A 125 -10.31 11.33 22.92
N TYR A 126 -9.21 11.93 23.36
CA TYR A 126 -9.27 13.30 23.86
C TYR A 126 -9.49 14.27 22.67
N PRO A 127 -10.48 15.17 22.71
CA PRO A 127 -10.88 15.99 21.56
C PRO A 127 -9.83 17.02 21.13
N ARG A 128 -8.81 17.26 21.96
CA ARG A 128 -7.72 18.17 21.61
C ARG A 128 -6.79 17.48 20.62
N LYS A 129 -6.71 18.01 19.40
CA LYS A 129 -5.60 17.71 18.49
C LYS A 129 -4.31 17.89 19.30
N PHE A 130 -3.49 16.84 19.39
CA PHE A 130 -2.18 16.94 20.01
C PHE A 130 -1.42 18.04 19.29
N GLU A 131 -1.38 19.25 19.86
CA GLU A 131 -0.42 20.26 19.46
C GLU A 131 0.91 19.73 19.98
N PRO A 132 1.82 19.27 19.10
CA PRO A 132 3.13 18.88 19.56
C PRO A 132 3.68 20.07 20.33
N ILE A 133 4.04 19.84 21.60
CA ILE A 133 4.75 20.84 22.40
C ILE A 133 5.88 21.33 21.49
N PRO A 134 5.94 22.63 21.15
CA PRO A 134 6.97 23.15 20.27
C PRO A 134 8.31 22.86 20.94
N VAL A 135 8.95 21.76 20.55
CA VAL A 135 10.32 21.51 20.92
C VAL A 135 11.07 22.60 20.17
N TYR A 136 11.78 23.47 20.89
CA TYR A 136 12.60 24.54 20.30
C TYR A 136 13.68 24.02 19.32
N GLY A 137 13.77 22.70 19.09
CA GLY A 137 14.47 22.08 17.98
C GLY A 137 13.52 21.36 17.03
N HIS A 138 13.54 21.75 15.75
CA HIS A 138 13.08 20.96 14.59
C HIS A 138 11.57 20.95 14.27
N GLY A 139 10.82 21.97 14.68
CA GLY A 139 9.38 22.09 14.39
C GLY A 139 8.98 22.67 13.02
N ASP A 140 9.91 22.91 12.10
CA ASP A 140 9.56 23.35 10.75
C ASP A 140 9.96 22.25 9.75
N ARG A 141 9.09 21.99 8.77
CA ARG A 141 9.30 21.09 7.62
C ARG A 141 10.43 21.54 6.69
N ARG A 142 11.36 22.34 7.19
CA ARG A 142 12.69 22.46 6.65
C ARG A 142 13.41 21.20 7.11
N LEU A 143 13.29 20.18 6.25
CA LEU A 143 14.33 19.18 6.06
C LEU A 143 15.68 19.75 6.55
N SER A 144 16.39 19.00 7.40
CA SER A 144 17.69 19.39 7.98
C SER A 144 18.51 20.21 6.98
N ARG A 145 19.18 21.31 7.36
CA ARG A 145 19.95 22.16 6.40
C ARG A 145 20.83 21.36 5.41
N ILE A 146 21.23 20.14 5.79
CA ILE A 146 21.82 19.11 4.93
C ILE A 146 20.99 18.81 3.67
N SER A 147 19.68 18.63 3.73
CA SER A 147 18.82 18.36 2.57
C SER A 147 18.67 19.57 1.63
N THR A 148 18.91 20.79 2.12
CA THR A 148 18.98 21.97 1.24
C THR A 148 20.31 22.02 0.48
N TRP A 149 21.32 21.29 0.95
CA TRP A 149 22.64 21.22 0.33
C TRP A 149 22.81 19.97 -0.53
N PHE A 150 22.06 18.91 -0.23
CA PHE A 150 22.13 17.63 -0.92
C PHE A 150 20.72 17.06 -1.10
N ASN A 151 20.40 16.58 -2.30
CA ASN A 151 19.19 15.79 -2.50
C ASN A 151 19.29 14.51 -1.64
N SER A 152 18.32 14.28 -0.76
CA SER A 152 18.29 13.09 0.12
C SER A 152 18.37 11.79 -0.66
N ASP A 153 17.81 11.77 -1.87
CA ASP A 153 17.85 10.60 -2.74
C ASP A 153 19.28 10.34 -3.24
N VAL A 154 20.03 11.40 -3.55
CA VAL A 154 21.45 11.30 -3.96
C VAL A 154 22.33 10.85 -2.80
N LEU A 155 22.04 11.30 -1.58
CA LEU A 155 22.78 10.87 -0.39
C LEU A 155 22.47 9.40 -0.05
N ILE A 156 21.21 8.98 -0.17
CA ILE A 156 20.81 7.58 0.01
C ILE A 156 21.41 6.70 -1.10
N ASP A 157 21.45 7.16 -2.34
CA ASP A 157 22.09 6.45 -3.45
C ASP A 157 23.62 6.36 -3.29
N ALA A 158 24.25 7.38 -2.70
CA ALA A 158 25.70 7.43 -2.46
C ALA A 158 26.14 6.63 -1.21
N LEU A 159 25.32 6.61 -0.16
CA LEU A 159 25.58 5.89 1.09
C LEU A 159 25.01 4.47 1.10
N GLY A 160 23.99 4.20 0.29
CA GLY A 160 23.38 2.90 0.15
C GLY A 160 24.36 1.92 -0.48
N MET A 161 24.47 0.73 0.10
CA MET A 161 24.98 -0.42 -0.65
C MET A 161 24.22 -0.47 -1.97
N GLN A 162 24.92 -0.32 -3.09
CA GLN A 162 24.37 -0.53 -4.42
C GLN A 162 23.89 -1.98 -4.49
N THR A 163 22.67 -2.21 -4.01
CA THR A 163 21.91 -3.39 -4.38
C THR A 163 21.84 -3.31 -5.88
N ARG A 164 22.35 -4.34 -6.58
CA ARG A 164 22.15 -4.47 -8.01
C ARG A 164 20.66 -4.63 -8.24
N VAL A 165 19.92 -3.52 -8.29
CA VAL A 165 18.53 -3.51 -8.67
C VAL A 165 18.53 -3.95 -10.13
N SER A 166 17.92 -5.09 -10.42
CA SER A 166 17.72 -5.51 -11.80
C SER A 166 17.04 -4.36 -12.56
N LYS A 167 17.48 -4.10 -13.81
CA LYS A 167 16.84 -3.06 -14.62
C LYS A 167 15.35 -3.36 -14.68
N ALA A 168 14.53 -2.46 -14.15
CA ALA A 168 13.09 -2.62 -14.13
C ALA A 168 12.57 -2.72 -15.56
N ASN A 169 11.70 -3.69 -15.82
CA ASN A 169 11.01 -3.77 -17.10
C ASN A 169 9.94 -2.68 -17.16
N VAL A 170 10.30 -1.54 -17.74
CA VAL A 170 9.47 -0.33 -17.81
C VAL A 170 8.23 -0.48 -18.69
N SER A 171 8.16 -1.44 -19.61
CA SER A 171 6.98 -1.66 -20.47
C SER A 171 5.93 -2.58 -19.85
N ARG A 172 6.26 -3.26 -18.73
CA ARG A 172 5.41 -4.29 -18.12
C ARG A 172 4.01 -3.82 -17.73
N TRP A 173 3.80 -2.52 -17.51
CA TRP A 173 2.48 -1.98 -17.17
C TRP A 173 1.45 -2.11 -18.29
N ARG A 174 1.89 -2.30 -19.55
CA ARG A 174 1.00 -2.56 -20.70
C ARG A 174 0.64 -4.03 -20.86
N ASP A 175 1.55 -4.94 -20.51
CA ASP A 175 1.49 -6.36 -20.89
C ASP A 175 0.85 -7.26 -19.82
N GLY A 176 0.03 -6.69 -18.93
CA GLY A 176 -0.57 -7.40 -17.80
C GLY A 176 -2.09 -7.46 -17.85
N THR A 177 -2.65 -8.66 -17.65
CA THR A 177 -4.06 -8.78 -17.27
C THR A 177 -4.19 -8.48 -15.77
N HIS A 178 -4.78 -7.34 -15.44
CA HIS A 178 -5.11 -7.04 -14.05
C HIS A 178 -6.17 -8.02 -13.55
N LYS A 179 -5.90 -8.68 -12.41
CA LYS A 179 -6.85 -9.56 -11.74
C LYS A 179 -8.09 -8.75 -11.35
N ARG A 180 -9.27 -9.38 -11.45
CA ARG A 180 -10.50 -8.78 -10.90
C ARG A 180 -10.30 -8.57 -9.39
N GLY A 181 -10.70 -7.39 -8.91
CA GLY A 181 -10.67 -7.05 -7.49
C GLY A 181 -11.60 -7.95 -6.68
N LYS A 182 -11.38 -8.02 -5.36
CA LYS A 182 -12.32 -8.66 -4.44
C LYS A 182 -13.67 -7.92 -4.47
N PRO A 183 -14.80 -8.60 -4.23
CA PRO A 183 -16.10 -7.93 -4.17
C PRO A 183 -16.10 -6.87 -3.07
N VAL A 184 -16.66 -5.71 -3.37
CA VAL A 184 -16.82 -4.61 -2.41
C VAL A 184 -17.96 -4.96 -1.45
N PRO A 185 -17.76 -4.89 -0.12
CA PRO A 185 -18.82 -5.14 0.86
C PRO A 185 -20.00 -4.17 0.70
N ALA A 186 -21.21 -4.57 1.09
CA ALA A 186 -22.38 -3.68 1.01
C ALA A 186 -22.23 -2.42 1.89
N ASN A 187 -21.63 -2.57 3.07
CA ASN A 187 -21.36 -1.49 4.02
C ASN A 187 -20.00 -0.80 3.81
N TYR A 188 -19.44 -0.85 2.59
CA TYR A 188 -18.12 -0.30 2.30
C TYR A 188 -17.98 1.19 2.63
N LEU A 189 -19.08 1.96 2.52
CA LEU A 189 -19.04 3.40 2.72
C LEU A 189 -18.75 3.74 4.19
N ALA A 190 -19.46 3.09 5.11
CA ALA A 190 -19.22 3.24 6.54
C ALA A 190 -17.79 2.81 6.90
N LEU A 191 -17.32 1.69 6.35
CA LEU A 191 -15.94 1.22 6.56
C LEU A 191 -14.90 2.19 6.00
N LEU A 192 -15.15 2.78 4.83
CA LEU A 192 -14.27 3.77 4.22
C LEU A 192 -14.17 5.02 5.09
N LYS A 193 -15.31 5.50 5.60
CA LYS A 193 -15.40 6.73 6.40
C LYS A 193 -14.96 6.58 7.86
N SER A 194 -14.89 5.35 8.39
CA SER A 194 -14.19 5.07 9.67
C SER A 194 -12.74 5.56 9.68
N VAL A 195 -12.13 5.80 8.52
CA VAL A 195 -10.80 6.38 8.39
C VAL A 195 -10.91 7.86 7.99
N GLU A 196 -10.58 8.78 8.91
CA GLU A 196 -10.83 10.24 8.74
C GLU A 196 -10.29 10.80 7.41
N TYR A 197 -9.02 10.56 7.07
CA TYR A 197 -8.45 11.09 5.81
C TYR A 197 -9.12 10.52 4.55
N LYS A 198 -9.72 9.32 4.64
CA LYS A 198 -10.48 8.73 3.53
C LYS A 198 -11.88 9.31 3.45
N ALA A 199 -12.50 9.61 4.60
CA ALA A 199 -13.76 10.35 4.66
C ALA A 199 -13.59 11.73 4.01
N ASP A 200 -12.56 12.48 4.38
CA ASP A 200 -12.23 13.79 3.79
C ASP A 200 -12.05 13.69 2.26
N ASN A 201 -11.31 12.69 1.79
CA ASN A 201 -11.13 12.47 0.36
C ASN A 201 -12.43 12.13 -0.35
N TRP A 202 -13.28 11.30 0.25
CA TRP A 202 -14.59 10.94 -0.30
C TRP A 202 -15.51 12.16 -0.35
N ASP A 203 -15.60 12.92 0.73
CA ASP A 203 -16.49 14.09 0.85
C ASP A 203 -15.97 15.30 0.06
N SER A 204 -14.69 15.31 -0.34
CA SER A 204 -14.12 16.35 -1.22
C SER A 204 -14.64 16.35 -2.67
N LEU A 205 -15.50 15.39 -3.02
CA LEU A 205 -16.04 15.21 -4.37
C LEU A 205 -17.57 15.12 -4.33
N PRO A 206 -18.29 15.70 -5.30
CA PRO A 206 -19.74 15.53 -5.44
C PRO A 206 -20.15 14.06 -5.55
N ASP A 207 -21.40 13.74 -5.20
CA ASP A 207 -21.90 12.35 -5.25
C ASP A 207 -22.09 11.81 -6.67
N ASP A 208 -22.42 12.69 -7.61
CA ASP A 208 -22.52 12.40 -9.05
C ASP A 208 -21.17 12.45 -9.77
N TRP A 209 -20.07 12.69 -9.05
CA TRP A 209 -18.75 12.79 -9.65
C TRP A 209 -18.37 11.49 -10.37
N ALA A 210 -17.96 11.64 -11.63
CA ALA A 210 -17.36 10.61 -12.44
C ALA A 210 -15.96 11.03 -12.86
N CYS A 211 -15.05 10.06 -12.94
CA CYS A 211 -13.70 10.33 -13.39
C CYS A 211 -13.72 10.86 -14.84
N PRO A 212 -13.18 12.04 -15.14
CA PRO A 212 -13.24 12.63 -16.48
C PRO A 212 -12.49 11.82 -17.55
N ILE A 213 -11.53 10.97 -17.14
CA ILE A 213 -10.76 10.09 -18.03
C ILE A 213 -11.52 8.79 -18.32
N CYS A 214 -11.79 8.01 -17.27
CA CYS A 214 -12.33 6.65 -17.41
C CYS A 214 -13.86 6.56 -17.27
N ARG A 215 -14.53 7.66 -16.94
CA ARG A 215 -15.98 7.81 -16.73
C ARG A 215 -16.61 6.91 -15.67
N ARG A 216 -15.80 6.22 -14.86
CA ARG A 216 -16.30 5.49 -13.68
C ARG A 216 -16.85 6.48 -12.66
N SER A 217 -18.01 6.14 -12.09
CA SER A 217 -18.59 6.87 -10.98
C SER A 217 -17.75 6.73 -9.70
N LYS A 218 -18.02 7.59 -8.72
CA LYS A 218 -17.40 7.59 -7.39
C LYS A 218 -17.41 6.20 -6.73
N SER A 219 -18.54 5.49 -6.77
CA SER A 219 -18.68 4.14 -6.19
C SER A 219 -17.91 3.07 -6.98
N GLN A 220 -17.88 3.15 -8.31
CA GLN A 220 -17.16 2.20 -9.17
C GLN A 220 -15.64 2.28 -9.04
N ILE A 221 -15.11 3.36 -8.46
CA ILE A 221 -13.67 3.55 -8.22
C ILE A 221 -13.24 2.86 -6.93
N VAL A 222 -14.15 2.66 -5.97
CA VAL A 222 -13.87 1.99 -4.70
C VAL A 222 -13.44 0.55 -4.95
N TYR A 223 -12.37 0.12 -4.30
CA TYR A 223 -11.86 -1.23 -4.44
C TYR A 223 -11.33 -1.77 -3.10
N VAL A 224 -11.20 -3.09 -3.01
CA VAL A 224 -10.71 -3.78 -1.81
C VAL A 224 -9.26 -4.19 -2.04
N GLY A 225 -8.38 -3.79 -1.12
CA GLY A 225 -6.97 -4.17 -1.12
C GLY A 225 -6.72 -5.62 -0.69
N ASP A 226 -5.45 -6.03 -0.72
CA ASP A 226 -5.05 -7.40 -0.37
C ASP A 226 -5.38 -7.74 1.09
N GLN A 227 -5.30 -6.77 2.01
CA GLN A 227 -5.61 -6.91 3.43
C GLN A 227 -7.09 -6.64 3.76
N GLY A 228 -7.95 -6.60 2.73
CA GLY A 228 -9.39 -6.37 2.92
C GLY A 228 -9.77 -4.91 3.18
N GLN A 229 -8.82 -3.97 3.16
CA GLN A 229 -9.15 -2.57 3.37
C GLN A 229 -9.89 -2.00 2.15
N VAL A 230 -10.95 -1.23 2.40
CA VAL A 230 -11.63 -0.45 1.38
C VAL A 230 -10.79 0.78 1.06
N ARG A 231 -10.54 1.02 -0.23
CA ARG A 231 -9.73 2.12 -0.74
C ARG A 231 -10.53 2.96 -1.72
N PHE A 232 -10.37 4.27 -1.56
CA PHE A 232 -10.86 5.28 -2.49
C PHE A 232 -9.74 6.30 -2.65
N ASN A 233 -9.18 6.37 -3.85
CA ASN A 233 -8.04 7.24 -4.14
C ASN A 233 -8.36 8.10 -5.36
N VAL A 234 -8.12 9.39 -5.22
CA VAL A 234 -8.16 10.36 -6.31
C VAL A 234 -6.86 11.15 -6.32
N ALA A 235 -6.44 11.57 -7.50
CA ALA A 235 -5.22 12.35 -7.69
C ALA A 235 -5.57 13.72 -8.26
N THR A 236 -4.90 14.73 -7.74
CA THR A 236 -4.90 16.08 -8.32
C THR A 236 -3.94 16.12 -9.50
N THR A 237 -4.36 16.74 -10.59
CA THR A 237 -3.58 16.81 -11.83
C THR A 237 -2.68 18.06 -11.85
N GLY A 238 -1.73 18.06 -12.78
CA GLY A 238 -0.78 19.17 -12.96
C GLY A 238 -1.36 20.36 -13.73
N ARG A 239 -0.55 21.40 -13.92
CA ARG A 239 -0.99 22.64 -14.59
C ARG A 239 -1.44 22.38 -16.03
N ALA A 240 -0.82 21.42 -16.71
CA ALA A 240 -1.19 21.02 -18.07
C ALA A 240 -2.65 20.54 -18.18
N TRP A 241 -3.24 20.03 -17.09
CA TRP A 241 -4.59 19.44 -17.07
C TRP A 241 -5.56 20.27 -16.21
N HIS A 242 -5.45 21.59 -16.26
CA HIS A 242 -6.27 22.52 -15.47
C HIS A 242 -7.80 22.31 -15.61
N GLU A 243 -8.30 21.95 -16.79
CA GLU A 243 -9.72 21.61 -17.03
C GLU A 243 -10.15 20.29 -16.39
N THR A 244 -9.19 19.45 -16.01
CA THR A 244 -9.39 18.11 -15.46
C THR A 244 -8.65 18.00 -14.12
N PRO A 245 -9.03 18.78 -13.08
CA PRO A 245 -8.21 18.97 -11.89
C PRO A 245 -8.10 17.72 -11.00
N LYS A 246 -9.07 16.81 -11.07
CA LYS A 246 -9.07 15.55 -10.31
C LYS A 246 -9.39 14.34 -11.20
N ILE A 247 -8.62 13.27 -11.02
CA ILE A 247 -8.80 11.98 -11.70
C ILE A 247 -8.80 10.84 -10.69
N CYS A 248 -9.34 9.68 -11.06
CA CYS A 248 -9.26 8.52 -10.18
C CYS A 248 -7.82 8.00 -10.05
N GLY A 249 -7.51 7.38 -8.91
CA GLY A 249 -6.17 6.85 -8.62
C GLY A 249 -5.70 5.80 -9.63
N HIS A 250 -6.60 5.04 -10.25
CA HIS A 250 -6.21 4.08 -11.28
C HIS A 250 -5.81 4.76 -12.60
N CYS A 251 -6.44 5.87 -13.00
CA CYS A 251 -6.00 6.66 -14.15
C CYS A 251 -4.63 7.28 -13.87
N SER A 252 -4.43 7.82 -12.67
CA SER A 252 -3.15 8.36 -12.24
C SER A 252 -2.04 7.29 -12.25
N LYS A 253 -2.35 6.05 -11.82
CA LYS A 253 -1.41 4.92 -11.89
C LYS A 253 -0.95 4.61 -13.32
N VAL A 254 -1.88 4.55 -14.29
CA VAL A 254 -1.54 4.35 -15.71
C VAL A 254 -0.71 5.53 -16.24
N GLN A 255 -1.08 6.75 -15.88
CA GLN A 255 -0.38 7.97 -16.28
C GLN A 255 1.07 8.00 -15.75
N MET A 256 1.28 7.62 -14.49
CA MET A 256 2.61 7.57 -13.88
C MET A 256 3.47 6.45 -14.47
N ALA A 257 2.87 5.31 -14.82
CA ALA A 257 3.58 4.23 -15.51
C ALA A 257 4.05 4.66 -16.90
N LEU A 258 3.16 5.30 -17.68
CA LEU A 258 3.51 5.90 -18.96
C LEU A 258 4.62 6.95 -18.80
N LYS A 259 4.49 7.88 -17.84
CA LYS A 259 5.53 8.88 -17.54
C LYS A 259 6.89 8.25 -17.29
N SER A 260 6.92 7.19 -16.48
CA SER A 260 8.17 6.50 -16.09
C SER A 260 8.85 5.88 -17.30
N GLU A 261 8.09 5.34 -18.24
CA GLU A 261 8.63 4.79 -19.47
C GLU A 261 9.08 5.87 -20.45
N VAL A 262 8.28 6.93 -20.67
CA VAL A 262 8.71 8.05 -21.52
C VAL A 262 10.00 8.68 -20.94
N LYS A 263 10.10 8.81 -19.61
CA LYS A 263 11.31 9.30 -18.91
C LYS A 263 12.53 8.42 -19.21
N SER A 264 12.35 7.11 -19.32
CA SER A 264 13.45 6.18 -19.64
C SER A 264 14.03 6.38 -21.06
N HIS A 265 13.25 6.99 -21.97
CA HIS A 265 13.68 7.30 -23.34
C HIS A 265 14.15 8.74 -23.53
N LEU A 266 13.48 9.71 -22.91
CA LEU A 266 13.67 11.15 -23.19
C LEU A 266 14.28 11.94 -22.02
N GLY A 267 14.43 11.34 -20.83
CA GLY A 267 14.86 12.06 -19.64
C GLY A 267 13.71 12.76 -18.91
N ASP A 268 14.03 13.77 -18.09
CA ASP A 268 13.05 14.42 -17.22
C ASP A 268 12.13 15.43 -17.94
N PHE A 269 10.94 15.63 -17.37
CA PHE A 269 9.91 16.57 -17.87
C PHE A 269 9.69 17.71 -16.88
N ARG A 270 9.31 18.89 -17.39
CA ARG A 270 8.94 20.06 -16.55
C ARG A 270 7.63 19.84 -15.77
N ASP A 271 6.62 19.23 -16.39
CA ASP A 271 5.34 18.88 -15.77
C ASP A 271 5.07 17.38 -15.96
N SER A 272 4.51 16.74 -14.93
CA SER A 272 4.20 15.32 -14.97
C SER A 272 3.09 14.96 -15.95
N TYR A 273 2.32 15.92 -16.46
CA TYR A 273 1.14 15.72 -17.30
C TYR A 273 1.25 16.36 -18.68
N SER A 274 2.30 17.14 -18.98
CA SER A 274 2.39 17.90 -20.24
C SER A 274 2.61 17.04 -21.49
N PHE A 275 3.12 15.81 -21.34
CA PHE A 275 3.47 14.95 -22.47
C PHE A 275 2.28 14.14 -23.02
N VAL A 276 1.11 14.18 -22.39
CA VAL A 276 -0.08 13.41 -22.79
C VAL A 276 -1.35 14.17 -22.45
N SER A 277 -2.32 14.20 -23.36
CA SER A 277 -3.63 14.80 -23.09
C SER A 277 -4.57 13.85 -22.34
N PRO A 278 -5.60 14.38 -21.63
CA PRO A 278 -6.64 13.57 -20.99
C PRO A 278 -7.31 12.57 -21.94
N ASN A 279 -7.59 12.98 -23.18
CA ASN A 279 -8.24 12.15 -24.20
C ASN A 279 -7.33 11.03 -24.72
N GLU A 280 -6.04 11.30 -24.89
CA GLU A 280 -5.06 10.27 -25.26
C GLU A 280 -4.91 9.21 -24.17
N LEU A 281 -4.88 9.63 -22.89
CA LEU A 281 -4.86 8.69 -21.77
C LEU A 281 -6.16 7.88 -21.71
N ALA A 282 -7.31 8.50 -21.91
CA ALA A 282 -8.59 7.80 -21.96
C ALA A 282 -8.63 6.76 -23.09
N GLY A 283 -8.00 7.08 -24.22
CA GLY A 283 -7.87 6.20 -25.38
C GLY A 283 -7.26 4.85 -25.02
N ILE A 284 -6.25 4.80 -24.17
CA ILE A 284 -5.52 3.55 -23.88
C ILE A 284 -6.11 2.74 -22.71
N ILE A 285 -7.10 3.28 -22.00
CA ILE A 285 -7.65 2.70 -20.76
C ILE A 285 -8.92 1.88 -21.04
N LEU A 286 -8.96 0.67 -20.48
CA LEU A 286 -10.16 -0.14 -20.30
C LEU A 286 -10.62 -0.04 -18.84
N PRO A 287 -11.71 0.70 -18.55
CA PRO A 287 -12.24 0.81 -17.20
C PRO A 287 -12.82 -0.51 -16.70
N ILE A 288 -12.38 -0.93 -15.51
CA ILE A 288 -12.95 -2.06 -14.78
C ILE A 288 -13.51 -1.52 -13.46
N PRO A 289 -14.80 -1.69 -13.16
CA PRO A 289 -15.36 -1.34 -11.86
C PRO A 289 -14.63 -2.09 -10.74
N HIS A 290 -14.35 -1.38 -9.64
CA HIS A 290 -13.76 -1.93 -8.41
C HIS A 290 -12.39 -2.61 -8.57
N ALA A 291 -11.68 -2.33 -9.67
CA ALA A 291 -10.36 -2.86 -9.94
C ALA A 291 -9.49 -1.85 -10.69
N ASP A 292 -8.20 -2.17 -10.77
CA ASP A 292 -7.25 -1.46 -11.63
C ASP A 292 -7.72 -1.47 -13.09
N HIS A 293 -7.33 -0.44 -13.83
CA HIS A 293 -7.57 -0.38 -15.26
C HIS A 293 -6.79 -1.46 -16.01
N GLN A 294 -7.40 -2.03 -17.03
CA GLN A 294 -6.64 -2.72 -18.06
C GLN A 294 -6.15 -1.70 -19.09
N VAL A 295 -5.01 -1.96 -19.69
CA VAL A 295 -4.42 -1.13 -20.73
C VAL A 295 -4.54 -1.87 -22.05
N ARG A 296 -4.85 -1.14 -23.13
CA ARG A 296 -4.82 -1.69 -24.50
C ARG A 296 -3.39 -1.61 -25.02
N PRO A 297 -2.65 -2.73 -25.14
CA PRO A 297 -1.22 -2.69 -25.39
C PRO A 297 -0.87 -1.98 -26.71
N ALA A 298 -1.57 -2.32 -27.80
CA ALA A 298 -1.35 -1.75 -29.13
C ALA A 298 -1.69 -0.24 -29.21
N GLU A 299 -2.64 0.26 -28.43
CA GLU A 299 -2.96 1.70 -28.39
C GLU A 299 -1.95 2.46 -27.54
N ALA A 300 -1.53 1.87 -26.41
CA ALA A 300 -0.52 2.45 -25.55
C ALA A 300 0.86 2.50 -26.22
N GLU A 301 1.22 1.51 -27.03
CA GLU A 301 2.45 1.52 -27.82
C GLU A 301 2.41 2.60 -28.92
N ARG A 302 1.30 2.72 -29.66
CA ARG A 302 1.12 3.79 -30.65
C ARG A 302 1.21 5.18 -30.01
N LEU A 303 0.60 5.37 -28.84
CA LEU A 303 0.68 6.62 -28.09
C LEU A 303 2.12 6.91 -27.67
N LEU A 304 2.85 5.92 -27.17
CA LEU A 304 4.26 6.06 -26.82
C LEU A 304 5.09 6.49 -28.04
N SER A 305 4.96 5.82 -29.19
CA SER A 305 5.68 6.19 -30.42
C SER A 305 5.37 7.63 -30.85
N LYS A 306 4.11 8.05 -30.75
CA LYS A 306 3.69 9.43 -31.03
C LYS A 306 4.36 10.44 -30.10
N ILE A 307 4.38 10.16 -28.80
CA ILE A 307 5.04 11.03 -27.80
C ILE A 307 6.53 11.14 -28.10
N LEU A 308 7.20 10.01 -28.35
CA LEU A 308 8.65 9.98 -28.62
C LEU A 308 9.03 10.71 -29.91
N THR A 309 8.15 10.73 -30.92
CA THR A 309 8.40 11.41 -32.20
C THR A 309 8.13 12.91 -32.11
N ASN A 310 7.13 13.31 -31.33
CA ASN A 310 6.69 14.70 -31.24
C ASN A 310 7.37 15.50 -30.12
N TYR A 311 8.08 14.84 -29.20
CA TYR A 311 8.73 15.52 -28.09
C TYR A 311 9.94 16.33 -28.58
N ARG A 312 9.81 17.65 -28.51
CA ARG A 312 10.92 18.59 -28.71
C ARG A 312 11.33 19.09 -27.31
N PRO A 313 12.60 18.89 -26.89
CA PRO A 313 13.03 19.27 -25.54
C PRO A 313 13.01 20.78 -25.25
N ASP A 314 12.87 21.63 -26.28
CA ASP A 314 13.06 23.09 -26.22
C ASP A 314 11.78 23.93 -26.44
N GLU A 315 10.59 23.32 -26.50
CA GLU A 315 9.27 24.01 -26.48
C GLU A 315 8.53 23.73 -25.16
#